data_AF-A0AAP3SKP1-F1
#
_entry.id   AF-A0AAP3SKP1-F1
#
_cell.length_a   1.000
_cell.length_b   1.000
_cell.length_c   1.000
_cell.angle_alpha   90.00
_cell.angle_beta   90.00
_cell.angle_gamma   90.00
#
_symmetry.space_group_name_H-M   'P 1'
#
loop_
_entity.id
_entity.type
_entity.pdbx_description
1 polymer ?
#
loop_
_entity_poly.entity_id
_entity_poly.type
_entity_poly.pdbx_seq_one_letter_code
_entity_poly.pdbx_strand_id
1 'polypeptide(L)'
;MGRIKQGLDYFPLSTDFMHDRIVRRVMKREGDSAFTVLIYIMSYLYSGEGYYVRADTDFCDELSDQLFSTDNDTVRRVIRLFLEYGLFDSALYERYSILTSEDVQRQYLFITKRRSRHHICPDYCLLPEGKTTDEQPDTVAATGENVAVSPNIATASRDTATKTALIKRKEKEKKENILPNPPFAKGGDEEE
;
A
#
# COMPACT_ATOMS: atom_id res chain seq x y z
N MET A 1 -16.15 -14.58 20.06
CA MET A 1 -15.47 -13.51 19.29
C MET A 1 -15.16 -14.04 17.89
N GLY A 2 -15.62 -13.35 16.83
CA GLY A 2 -15.21 -13.70 15.47
C GLY A 2 -13.71 -13.44 15.27
N ARG A 3 -12.98 -14.35 14.60
CA ARG A 3 -11.59 -14.10 14.22
C ARG A 3 -11.56 -12.89 13.29
N ILE A 4 -10.70 -11.93 13.57
CA ILE A 4 -10.43 -10.82 12.66
C ILE A 4 -9.71 -11.42 11.45
N LYS A 5 -10.27 -11.28 10.25
CA LYS A 5 -9.64 -11.75 8.99
C LYS A 5 -8.29 -11.06 8.82
N GLN A 6 -7.23 -11.83 8.60
CA GLN A 6 -5.88 -11.28 8.46
C GLN A 6 -5.74 -10.48 7.16
N GLY A 7 -6.09 -11.07 6.01
CA GLY A 7 -6.07 -10.37 4.74
C GLY A 7 -7.19 -9.34 4.54
N LEU A 8 -7.10 -8.65 3.42
CA LEU A 8 -8.02 -7.62 2.95
C LEU A 8 -9.01 -8.20 1.93
N ASP A 9 -10.20 -7.60 1.82
CA ASP A 9 -11.18 -7.98 0.80
C ASP A 9 -10.90 -7.32 -0.57
N TYR A 10 -10.02 -6.32 -0.58
CA TYR A 10 -9.53 -5.64 -1.77
C TYR A 10 -8.10 -5.16 -1.50
N PHE A 11 -7.33 -4.95 -2.56
CA PHE A 11 -6.05 -4.26 -2.45
C PHE A 11 -6.10 -2.88 -3.09
N PRO A 12 -5.40 -1.89 -2.53
CA PRO A 12 -5.26 -0.58 -3.15
C PRO A 12 -4.28 -0.66 -4.30
N LEU A 13 -4.64 -0.07 -5.44
CA LEU A 13 -3.77 0.08 -6.59
C LEU A 13 -3.82 1.52 -7.06
N SER A 14 -2.66 2.16 -7.19
CA SER A 14 -2.57 3.53 -7.69
C SER A 14 -3.02 3.59 -9.16
N THR A 15 -3.72 4.65 -9.55
CA THR A 15 -4.04 4.92 -10.97
C THR A 15 -2.77 5.15 -11.80
N ASP A 16 -1.68 5.57 -11.16
CA ASP A 16 -0.39 5.79 -11.81
C ASP A 16 0.44 4.51 -11.91
N PHE A 17 -0.06 3.37 -11.44
CA PHE A 17 0.69 2.10 -11.38
C PHE A 17 1.19 1.64 -12.76
N MET A 18 0.41 1.82 -13.81
CA MET A 18 0.83 1.50 -15.19
C MET A 18 2.00 2.38 -15.68
N HIS A 19 2.18 3.53 -15.04
CA HIS A 19 3.27 4.46 -15.34
C HIS A 19 4.49 4.22 -14.44
N ASP A 20 4.39 3.33 -13.45
CA ASP A 20 5.51 2.99 -12.58
C ASP A 20 6.71 2.48 -13.40
N ARG A 21 7.89 2.98 -13.06
CA ARG A 21 9.09 2.74 -13.85
C ARG A 21 9.48 1.26 -13.84
N ILE A 22 9.30 0.58 -12.72
CA ILE A 22 9.64 -0.84 -12.57
C ILE A 22 8.61 -1.67 -13.33
N VAL A 23 7.32 -1.41 -13.14
CA VAL A 23 6.23 -2.11 -13.85
C VAL A 23 6.42 -2.01 -15.37
N ARG A 24 6.62 -0.81 -15.90
CA ARG A 24 6.88 -0.63 -17.36
C ARG A 24 8.13 -1.36 -17.83
N ARG A 25 9.16 -1.46 -17.00
CA ARG A 25 10.41 -2.13 -17.38
C ARG A 25 10.23 -3.64 -17.47
N VAL A 26 9.48 -4.25 -16.55
CA VAL A 26 9.16 -5.69 -16.60
C VAL A 26 8.22 -5.98 -17.75
N MET A 27 7.17 -5.18 -17.95
CA MET A 27 6.26 -5.31 -19.09
C MET A 27 6.97 -5.16 -20.44
N LYS A 28 8.00 -4.32 -20.53
CA LYS A 28 8.81 -4.21 -21.75
C LYS A 28 9.58 -5.50 -22.08
N ARG A 29 9.87 -6.35 -21.09
CA ARG A 29 10.62 -7.60 -21.26
C ARG A 29 9.71 -8.81 -21.48
N GLU A 30 8.67 -8.97 -20.67
CA GLU A 30 7.80 -10.17 -20.68
C GLU A 30 6.39 -9.89 -21.24
N GLY A 31 6.14 -8.68 -21.72
CA GLY A 31 4.85 -8.30 -22.32
C GLY A 31 3.75 -8.05 -21.29
N ASP A 32 2.51 -8.30 -21.71
CA ASP A 32 1.29 -8.18 -20.91
C ASP A 32 1.21 -9.24 -19.79
N SER A 33 1.80 -10.41 -19.99
CA SER A 33 1.90 -11.46 -18.97
C SER A 33 2.50 -10.94 -17.66
N ALA A 34 3.49 -10.05 -17.72
CA ALA A 34 4.10 -9.42 -16.55
C ALA A 34 3.08 -8.67 -15.68
N PHE A 35 2.17 -7.94 -16.33
CA PHE A 35 1.15 -7.19 -15.64
C PHE A 35 0.13 -8.11 -14.99
N THR A 36 -0.34 -9.12 -15.71
CA THR A 36 -1.30 -10.10 -15.19
C THR A 36 -0.72 -10.83 -13.99
N VAL A 37 0.50 -11.35 -14.10
CA VAL A 37 1.22 -12.01 -12.99
C VAL A 37 1.33 -11.08 -11.78
N LEU A 38 1.67 -9.80 -11.99
CA LEU A 38 1.78 -8.84 -10.90
C LEU A 38 0.43 -8.61 -10.20
N ILE A 39 -0.66 -8.44 -10.95
CA ILE A 39 -2.01 -8.26 -10.38
C ILE A 39 -2.42 -9.46 -9.53
N TYR A 40 -2.15 -10.69 -9.99
CA TYR A 40 -2.42 -11.89 -9.21
C TYR A 40 -1.55 -11.93 -7.94
N ILE A 41 -0.24 -11.69 -8.04
CA ILE A 41 0.65 -11.63 -6.86
C ILE A 41 0.13 -10.64 -5.84
N MET A 42 -0.24 -9.42 -6.26
CA MET A 42 -0.80 -8.41 -5.37
C MET A 42 -2.12 -8.87 -4.75
N SER A 43 -2.98 -9.54 -5.52
CA SER A 43 -4.24 -10.10 -5.02
C SER A 43 -4.01 -11.15 -3.93
N TYR A 44 -3.10 -12.12 -4.15
CA TYR A 44 -2.74 -13.13 -3.16
C TYR A 44 -2.10 -12.53 -1.91
N LEU A 45 -1.18 -11.58 -2.10
CA LEU A 45 -0.48 -10.88 -1.04
C LEU A 45 -1.45 -10.20 -0.07
N TYR A 46 -2.40 -9.45 -0.60
CA TYR A 46 -3.33 -8.69 0.25
C TYR A 46 -4.49 -9.54 0.77
N SER A 47 -4.99 -10.51 -0.01
CA SER A 47 -6.13 -11.34 0.42
C SER A 47 -5.77 -12.41 1.45
N GLY A 48 -4.52 -12.89 1.43
CA GLY A 48 -3.99 -13.86 2.39
C GLY A 48 -3.52 -13.19 3.68
N GLU A 49 -2.22 -12.89 3.74
CA GLU A 49 -1.57 -12.37 4.96
C GLU A 49 -1.65 -10.84 5.08
N GLY A 50 -1.94 -10.16 3.97
CA GLY A 50 -2.15 -8.71 3.90
C GLY A 50 -0.88 -7.91 3.59
N TYR A 51 0.30 -8.42 3.93
CA TYR A 51 1.57 -7.70 3.80
C TYR A 51 2.71 -8.52 3.17
N TYR A 52 2.49 -9.80 2.88
CA TYR A 52 3.39 -10.66 2.13
C TYR A 52 2.64 -11.82 1.49
N VAL A 53 3.26 -12.50 0.55
CA VAL A 53 2.82 -13.81 0.04
C VAL A 53 4.02 -14.75 0.00
N ARG A 54 3.81 -16.05 0.30
CA ARG A 54 4.84 -17.06 0.09
C ARG A 54 4.86 -17.43 -1.39
N ALA A 55 6.01 -17.27 -2.03
CA ALA A 55 6.24 -17.50 -3.45
C ALA A 55 7.21 -18.66 -3.64
N ASP A 56 6.78 -19.83 -3.16
CA ASP A 56 7.45 -21.11 -3.36
C ASP A 56 7.12 -21.71 -4.74
N THR A 57 7.57 -22.95 -4.97
CA THR A 57 7.37 -23.66 -6.25
C THR A 57 5.89 -23.86 -6.53
N ASP A 58 5.15 -24.32 -5.51
CA ASP A 58 3.71 -24.58 -5.59
C ASP A 58 2.92 -23.32 -5.92
N PHE A 59 3.29 -22.17 -5.32
CA PHE A 59 2.69 -20.88 -5.67
C PHE A 59 2.89 -20.51 -7.14
N CYS A 60 4.08 -20.74 -7.69
CA CYS A 60 4.33 -20.46 -9.11
C CYS A 60 3.48 -21.37 -10.00
N ASP A 61 3.37 -22.66 -9.64
CA ASP A 61 2.62 -23.67 -10.39
C ASP A 61 1.12 -23.32 -10.40
N GLU A 62 0.55 -23.01 -9.22
CA GLU A 62 -0.83 -22.54 -9.08
C GLU A 62 -1.07 -21.25 -9.90
N LEU A 63 -0.14 -20.31 -9.84
CA LEU A 63 -0.26 -19.05 -10.56
C LEU A 63 -0.24 -19.26 -12.08
N SER A 64 0.60 -20.16 -12.60
CA SER A 64 0.60 -20.49 -14.02
C SER A 64 -0.68 -21.24 -14.45
N ASP A 65 -1.21 -22.14 -13.63
CA ASP A 65 -2.43 -22.89 -13.93
C ASP A 65 -3.67 -21.98 -14.07
N GLN A 66 -3.66 -20.84 -13.36
CA GLN A 66 -4.72 -19.83 -13.46
C GLN A 66 -4.61 -18.93 -14.70
N LEU A 67 -3.48 -18.98 -15.41
CA LEU A 67 -3.17 -18.10 -16.53
C LEU A 67 -3.17 -18.88 -17.85
N PHE A 68 -4.16 -18.63 -18.70
CA PHE A 68 -4.37 -19.38 -19.96
C PHE A 68 -3.13 -19.44 -20.87
N SER A 69 -2.35 -18.36 -20.96
CA SER A 69 -1.22 -18.25 -21.89
C SER A 69 0.15 -18.09 -21.22
N THR A 70 0.22 -18.16 -19.88
CA THR A 70 1.46 -17.87 -19.15
C THR A 70 1.97 -19.15 -18.51
N ASP A 71 3.07 -19.67 -19.05
CA ASP A 71 3.74 -20.82 -18.47
C ASP A 71 4.49 -20.45 -17.18
N ASN A 72 4.82 -21.49 -16.43
CA ASN A 72 5.48 -21.35 -15.16
C ASN A 72 6.87 -20.68 -15.27
N ASP A 73 7.61 -20.97 -16.34
CA ASP A 73 8.90 -20.33 -16.58
C ASP A 73 8.76 -18.82 -16.78
N THR A 74 7.70 -18.36 -17.45
CA THR A 74 7.36 -16.93 -17.55
C THR A 74 7.02 -16.35 -16.18
N VAL A 75 6.20 -17.02 -15.38
CA VAL A 75 5.88 -16.58 -14.00
C VAL A 75 7.17 -16.39 -13.19
N ARG A 76 8.06 -17.39 -13.19
CA ARG A 76 9.34 -17.33 -12.47
C ARG A 76 10.26 -16.23 -12.99
N ARG A 77 10.33 -16.00 -14.31
CA ARG A 77 11.09 -14.88 -14.90
C ARG A 77 10.54 -13.53 -14.47
N VAL A 78 9.22 -13.35 -14.52
CA VAL A 78 8.55 -12.11 -14.10
C VAL A 78 8.83 -11.80 -12.63
N ILE A 79 8.68 -12.79 -11.74
CA ILE A 79 8.98 -12.63 -10.31
C ILE A 79 10.44 -12.22 -10.10
N ARG A 80 11.38 -12.89 -10.78
CA ARG A 80 12.81 -12.53 -10.72
C ARG A 80 13.08 -11.09 -11.16
N LEU A 81 12.42 -10.61 -12.22
CA LEU A 81 12.58 -9.24 -12.69
C LEU A 81 12.04 -8.22 -11.68
N PHE A 82 10.93 -8.52 -11.00
CA PHE A 82 10.40 -7.65 -9.94
C PHE A 82 11.32 -7.59 -8.71
N LEU A 83 11.99 -8.70 -8.39
CA LEU A 83 13.03 -8.73 -7.36
C LEU A 83 14.28 -7.95 -7.79
N GLU A 84 14.77 -8.17 -9.01
CA GLU A 84 15.96 -7.49 -9.57
C GLU A 84 15.77 -5.96 -9.62
N TYR A 85 14.57 -5.49 -9.93
CA TYR A 85 14.26 -4.07 -10.01
C TYR A 85 13.78 -3.46 -8.69
N GLY A 86 13.67 -4.24 -7.63
CA GLY A 86 13.34 -3.76 -6.29
C GLY A 86 11.88 -3.39 -6.10
N LEU A 87 10.95 -3.99 -6.86
CA LEU A 87 9.53 -3.90 -6.52
C LEU A 87 9.23 -4.72 -5.26
N PHE A 88 9.90 -5.87 -5.14
CA PHE A 88 9.90 -6.73 -3.95
C PHE A 88 11.31 -6.81 -3.38
N ASP A 89 11.39 -7.03 -2.07
CA ASP A 89 12.66 -7.19 -1.38
C ASP A 89 13.30 -8.55 -1.72
N SER A 90 14.48 -8.51 -2.34
CA SER A 90 15.19 -9.72 -2.77
C SER A 90 15.76 -10.51 -1.60
N ALA A 91 16.18 -9.86 -0.53
CA ALA A 91 16.78 -10.54 0.63
C ALA A 91 15.75 -11.38 1.38
N LEU A 92 14.52 -10.87 1.55
CA LEU A 92 13.42 -11.63 2.15
C LEU A 92 12.94 -12.77 1.24
N TYR A 93 12.95 -12.57 -0.08
CA TYR A 93 12.66 -13.67 -1.02
C TYR A 93 13.71 -14.78 -0.91
N GLU A 94 15.00 -14.45 -0.89
CA GLU A 94 16.08 -15.44 -0.78
C GLU A 94 16.03 -16.20 0.55
N ARG A 95 15.69 -15.51 1.65
CA ARG A 95 15.73 -16.08 3.00
C ARG A 95 14.47 -16.88 3.36
N TYR A 96 13.31 -16.42 2.92
CA TYR A 96 12.02 -16.95 3.36
C TYR A 96 11.09 -17.35 2.21
N SER A 97 11.51 -17.14 0.96
CA SER A 97 10.68 -17.36 -0.23
C SER A 97 9.36 -16.58 -0.16
N ILE A 98 9.43 -15.31 0.27
CA ILE A 98 8.27 -14.41 0.32
C ILE A 98 8.44 -13.21 -0.61
N LEU A 99 7.31 -12.71 -1.12
CA LEU A 99 7.25 -11.41 -1.81
C LEU A 99 6.62 -10.39 -0.87
N THR A 100 7.36 -9.32 -0.60
CA THR A 100 6.91 -8.16 0.19
C THR A 100 7.76 -6.95 -0.17
N SER A 101 7.33 -5.76 0.22
CA SER A 101 8.09 -4.52 0.09
C SER A 101 7.70 -3.55 1.20
N GLU A 102 8.53 -2.53 1.42
CA GLU A 102 8.24 -1.48 2.38
C GLU A 102 6.89 -0.80 2.07
N ASP A 103 6.63 -0.51 0.78
CA ASP A 103 5.39 0.12 0.32
C ASP A 103 4.17 -0.75 0.58
N VAL A 104 4.26 -2.05 0.30
CA VAL A 104 3.20 -3.02 0.62
C VAL A 104 2.88 -3.01 2.12
N GLN A 105 3.90 -3.06 2.97
CA GLN A 105 3.74 -3.08 4.42
C GLN A 105 3.15 -1.77 4.95
N ARG A 106 3.60 -0.61 4.45
CA ARG A 106 3.03 0.70 4.78
C ARG A 106 1.57 0.78 4.40
N GLN A 107 1.24 0.33 3.20
CA GLN A 107 -0.09 0.38 2.64
C GLN A 107 -1.07 -0.54 3.38
N TYR A 108 -0.63 -1.74 3.76
CA TYR A 108 -1.38 -2.65 4.61
C TYR A 108 -1.72 -2.00 5.96
N LEU A 109 -0.72 -1.49 6.69
CA LEU A 109 -0.93 -0.83 7.98
C LEU A 109 -1.83 0.40 7.87
N PHE A 110 -1.71 1.17 6.79
CA PHE A 110 -2.56 2.32 6.54
C PHE A 110 -4.04 1.94 6.40
N ILE A 111 -4.34 0.87 5.68
CA ILE A 111 -5.72 0.37 5.52
C ILE A 111 -6.23 -0.20 6.84
N THR A 112 -5.39 -0.98 7.53
CA THR A 112 -5.75 -1.63 8.78
C THR A 112 -5.48 -0.71 9.95
N LYS A 113 -6.24 0.38 10.09
CA LYS A 113 -6.03 1.44 11.11
C LYS A 113 -5.86 0.95 12.56
N ARG A 114 -6.35 -0.24 12.90
CA ARG A 114 -6.20 -0.87 14.23
C ARG A 114 -4.92 -1.70 14.39
N ARG A 115 -4.22 -2.02 13.30
CA ARG A 115 -2.97 -2.77 13.30
C ARG A 115 -1.79 -1.81 13.27
N SER A 116 -0.73 -2.21 13.93
CA SER A 116 0.54 -1.49 14.02
C SER A 116 1.69 -2.36 13.52
N ARG A 117 2.90 -1.80 13.42
CA ARG A 117 4.12 -2.55 13.02
C ARG A 117 4.32 -3.84 13.81
N HIS A 118 3.87 -3.91 15.07
CA HIS A 118 3.93 -5.10 15.92
C HIS A 118 3.08 -6.29 15.41
N HIS A 119 2.18 -6.05 14.45
CA HIS A 119 1.39 -7.09 13.79
C HIS A 119 2.05 -7.63 12.52
N ILE A 120 3.21 -7.08 12.14
CA ILE A 120 4.07 -7.61 11.08
C ILE A 120 5.11 -8.50 11.76
N CYS A 121 5.35 -9.70 11.19
CA CYS A 121 6.43 -10.57 11.64
C CYS A 121 7.77 -9.79 11.69
N PRO A 122 8.49 -9.74 12.82
CA PRO A 122 9.74 -8.99 12.93
C PRO A 122 10.77 -9.38 11.86
N ASP A 123 10.82 -10.66 11.51
CA ASP A 123 11.74 -11.20 10.50
C ASP A 123 11.42 -10.74 9.07
N TYR A 124 10.18 -10.28 8.81
CA TYR A 124 9.72 -9.80 7.51
C TYR A 124 9.58 -8.28 7.46
N CYS A 125 9.75 -7.59 8.58
CA CYS A 125 9.47 -6.16 8.70
C CYS A 125 10.58 -5.33 8.02
N LEU A 126 10.20 -4.56 7.01
CA LEU A 126 11.09 -3.63 6.29
C LEU A 126 10.91 -2.19 6.77
N LEU A 127 9.94 -1.95 7.66
CA LEU A 127 9.62 -0.60 8.14
C LEU A 127 10.66 -0.14 9.17
N PRO A 128 11.15 1.11 9.06
CA PRO A 128 12.10 1.63 10.02
C PRO A 128 11.50 1.63 11.43
N GLU A 129 12.36 1.47 12.43
CA GLU A 129 11.96 1.64 13.81
C GLU A 129 11.58 3.10 14.08
N GLY A 130 10.30 3.41 13.93
CA GLY A 130 9.75 4.70 14.32
C GLY A 130 10.04 4.95 15.80
N LYS A 131 10.71 6.06 16.10
CA LYS A 131 10.71 6.65 17.44
C LYS A 131 9.25 6.92 17.79
N THR A 132 8.72 6.19 18.76
CA THR A 132 7.40 6.43 19.34
C THR A 132 7.34 7.89 19.80
N THR A 133 6.66 8.73 19.03
CA THR A 133 6.18 10.02 19.53
C THR A 133 4.72 9.78 19.86
N ASP A 134 4.51 9.58 21.16
CA ASP A 134 3.28 9.66 21.94
C ASP A 134 1.93 9.41 21.26
N GLU A 135 1.31 8.33 21.75
CA GLU A 135 -0.05 8.30 22.27
C GLU A 135 -0.76 9.66 22.29
N GLN A 136 -1.86 9.77 21.55
CA GLN A 136 -2.92 10.72 21.90
C GLN A 136 -4.16 9.90 22.27
N PRO A 137 -4.63 9.95 23.52
CA PRO A 137 -5.84 9.27 23.92
C PRO A 137 -7.06 10.06 23.47
N ASP A 138 -8.08 9.33 23.00
CA ASP A 138 -9.45 9.81 22.85
C ASP A 138 -9.99 10.36 24.18
N THR A 139 -10.56 11.57 24.20
CA THR A 139 -11.66 11.94 25.11
C THR A 139 -12.39 13.25 24.70
N VAL A 140 -13.66 13.07 24.28
CA VAL A 140 -14.91 13.76 24.71
C VAL A 140 -15.18 15.26 24.41
N ALA A 141 -16.18 15.44 23.54
CA ALA A 141 -17.37 16.33 23.58
C ALA A 141 -17.30 17.87 23.79
N ALA A 142 -17.97 18.53 22.83
CA ALA A 142 -18.93 19.65 22.94
C ALA A 142 -18.59 20.89 23.79
N THR A 143 -18.64 22.08 23.16
CA THR A 143 -19.71 23.13 23.26
C THR A 143 -19.24 24.42 22.55
N GLY A 144 -20.17 25.29 22.11
CA GLY A 144 -19.95 26.54 21.37
C GLY A 144 -19.05 27.57 22.08
N GLU A 145 -18.75 28.76 21.56
CA GLU A 145 -19.50 29.64 20.68
C GLU A 145 -18.55 30.79 20.25
N ASN A 146 -18.97 31.51 19.22
CA ASN A 146 -18.33 32.64 18.54
C ASN A 146 -17.78 33.77 19.44
N VAL A 147 -16.83 34.57 18.92
CA VAL A 147 -17.03 36.00 18.57
C VAL A 147 -15.73 36.64 18.07
N ALA A 148 -15.88 37.41 16.99
CA ALA A 148 -14.89 38.22 16.30
C ALA A 148 -14.39 39.43 17.11
N VAL A 149 -13.27 40.03 16.69
CA VAL A 149 -13.10 41.47 16.36
C VAL A 149 -11.60 41.79 16.18
N SER A 150 -11.26 42.26 14.98
CA SER A 150 -10.08 43.10 14.62
C SER A 150 -10.58 44.57 14.58
N PRO A 151 -9.81 45.67 14.33
CA PRO A 151 -8.40 45.80 13.95
C PRO A 151 -7.67 47.01 14.62
N ASN A 152 -6.36 47.24 14.34
CA ASN A 152 -5.87 48.46 13.65
C ASN A 152 -4.34 48.75 13.75
N ILE A 153 -3.76 49.05 12.57
CA ILE A 153 -2.80 50.13 12.20
C ILE A 153 -1.38 50.02 12.80
N ALA A 154 -0.40 49.46 12.07
CA ALA A 154 0.43 50.02 10.99
C ALA A 154 1.64 50.86 11.45
N THR A 155 2.84 50.38 11.17
CA THR A 155 3.97 51.21 10.71
C THR A 155 4.98 50.36 9.95
N ALA A 156 5.40 50.88 8.81
CA ALA A 156 6.21 50.22 7.80
C ALA A 156 7.72 50.30 8.11
N SER A 157 8.48 49.24 7.78
CA SER A 157 9.74 49.36 7.03
C SER A 157 10.28 47.97 6.59
N ARG A 158 10.58 47.87 5.28
CA ARG A 158 11.69 47.16 4.58
C ARG A 158 12.60 46.24 5.43
N ASP A 159 13.01 45.03 5.05
CA ASP A 159 13.50 44.53 3.75
C ASP A 159 13.64 42.98 3.78
N THR A 160 13.57 42.36 2.59
CA THR A 160 14.23 41.09 2.14
C THR A 160 13.94 39.72 2.79
N ALA A 161 13.65 38.72 1.92
CA ALA A 161 13.72 37.25 2.10
C ALA A 161 12.74 36.63 3.14
N THR A 162 11.75 35.80 2.79
CA THR A 162 11.95 34.39 2.38
C THR A 162 10.60 33.80 1.98
N LYS A 163 10.38 33.45 0.71
CA LYS A 163 9.09 32.96 0.18
C LYS A 163 8.99 31.42 0.11
N THR A 164 9.68 30.71 1.01
CA THR A 164 9.84 29.24 0.91
C THR A 164 9.21 28.44 2.07
N ALA A 165 8.66 29.10 3.09
CA ALA A 165 8.16 28.43 4.31
C ALA A 165 6.64 28.17 4.35
N LEU A 166 5.85 28.76 3.45
CA LEU A 166 4.37 28.67 3.49
C LEU A 166 3.76 27.72 2.45
N ILE A 167 4.54 27.23 1.48
CA ILE A 167 4.05 26.28 0.45
C ILE A 167 4.25 24.81 0.90
N LYS A 168 5.30 24.51 1.68
CA LYS A 168 5.55 23.12 2.14
C LYS A 168 4.62 22.63 3.25
N ARG A 169 3.96 23.53 4.00
CA ARG A 169 2.98 23.13 5.03
C ARG A 169 1.59 22.80 4.46
N LYS A 170 1.25 23.27 3.26
CA LYS A 170 -0.04 22.99 2.60
C LYS A 170 -0.07 21.72 1.74
N GLU A 171 1.08 21.16 1.37
CA GLU A 171 1.15 19.81 0.77
C GLU A 171 1.01 18.68 1.81
N LYS A 172 1.25 18.98 3.09
CA LYS A 172 1.21 18.00 4.19
C LYS A 172 -0.22 17.68 4.68
N GLU A 173 -1.24 18.41 4.22
CA GLU A 173 -2.62 18.31 4.77
C GLU A 173 -3.71 18.05 3.70
N LYS A 174 -3.38 17.93 2.40
CA LYS A 174 -4.41 17.84 1.32
C LYS A 174 -4.42 16.54 0.49
N LYS A 175 -3.77 15.47 0.92
CA LYS A 175 -3.94 14.13 0.30
C LYS A 175 -4.26 13.01 1.29
N GLU A 176 -4.68 13.35 2.51
CA GLU A 176 -5.61 12.45 3.19
C GLU A 176 -6.93 12.44 2.41
N ASN A 177 -7.54 11.24 2.31
CA ASN A 177 -8.86 10.93 1.75
C ASN A 177 -8.94 10.52 0.28
N ILE A 178 -8.43 9.32 -0.04
CA ILE A 178 -9.26 8.40 -0.85
C ILE A 178 -9.18 6.98 -0.26
N LEU A 179 -10.24 6.61 0.46
CA LEU A 179 -10.82 5.26 0.55
C LEU A 179 -12.34 5.51 0.68
N PRO A 180 -13.24 4.64 0.18
CA PRO A 180 -13.03 3.27 -0.32
C PRO A 180 -13.70 3.05 -1.69
N ASN A 181 -13.78 1.81 -2.17
CA ASN A 181 -15.06 1.39 -2.75
C ASN A 181 -15.54 0.03 -2.19
N PRO A 182 -16.82 -0.06 -1.75
CA PRO A 182 -17.42 -1.25 -1.14
C PRO A 182 -18.08 -2.16 -2.24
N PRO A 183 -18.70 -3.30 -1.87
CA PRO A 183 -18.52 -4.59 -2.56
C PRO A 183 -19.43 -4.79 -3.78
N PHE A 184 -19.08 -5.76 -4.63
CA PHE A 184 -20.11 -6.57 -5.26
C PHE A 184 -20.45 -7.74 -4.31
N ALA A 185 -21.56 -7.60 -3.59
CA ALA A 185 -22.20 -8.76 -2.96
C ALA A 185 -22.81 -9.63 -4.06
N LYS A 186 -22.57 -10.93 -3.96
CA LYS A 186 -23.03 -11.98 -4.88
C LYS A 186 -24.51 -11.84 -5.20
N GLY A 187 -24.87 -12.04 -6.47
CA GLY A 187 -26.21 -12.46 -6.84
C GLY A 187 -26.55 -13.70 -6.02
N GLY A 188 -27.55 -13.56 -5.14
CA GLY A 188 -28.17 -14.66 -4.45
C GLY A 188 -29.12 -15.36 -5.40
N ASP A 189 -28.86 -16.65 -5.53
CA ASP A 189 -29.78 -17.76 -5.72
C ASP A 189 -30.46 -17.96 -7.08
N GLU A 190 -30.15 -19.15 -7.60
CA GLU A 190 -30.95 -19.93 -8.56
C GLU A 190 -32.42 -19.95 -8.14
N GLU A 191 -33.33 -19.69 -9.08
CA GLU A 191 -34.63 -20.36 -9.26
C GLU A 191 -35.41 -19.63 -10.38
N GLU A 192 -35.33 -20.13 -11.62
CA GLU A 192 -36.45 -20.72 -12.38
C GLU A 192 -35.96 -21.26 -13.74
#